data_AF-A0A820MLT2-F1
#
_entry.id   AF-A0A820MLT2-F1
#
_cell.length_a   1.000
_cell.length_b   1.000
_cell.length_c   1.000
_cell.angle_alpha   90.00
_cell.angle_beta   90.00
_cell.angle_gamma   90.00
#
_symmetry.space_group_name_H-M   'P 1'
#
loop_
_entity.id
_entity.type
_entity.pdbx_description
1 polymer ?
#
loop_
_entity_poly.entity_id
_entity_poly.type
_entity_poly.pdbx_seq_one_letter_code
_entity_poly.pdbx_strand_id
1 'polypeptide(L)' 'MGSDGKPKSPSKGAWIKACGDEFLTAVIKVLGNDLPLIVEDLGHLTKEVFDLRDKYGLIGMRALHFAFGSDPNNPYL' A
#
# COMPACT_ATOMS: atom_id res chain seq x y z
N MET A 1 -27.17 10.38 5.87
CA MET A 1 -26.61 9.50 6.92
C MET A 1 -27.26 8.12 6.79
N GLY A 2 -26.58 7.07 7.25
CA GLY A 2 -27.09 5.71 7.42
C GLY A 2 -28.18 5.65 8.48
N SER A 3 -28.99 4.60 8.48
CA SER A 3 -29.96 4.33 9.57
C SER A 3 -29.26 4.11 10.93
N ASP A 4 -27.95 3.86 10.91
CA ASP A 4 -27.03 3.70 12.02
C ASP A 4 -26.21 4.98 12.32
N GLY A 5 -26.54 6.12 11.70
CA GLY A 5 -25.85 7.39 11.89
C GLY A 5 -24.48 7.50 11.20
N LYS A 6 -23.99 6.43 10.56
CA LYS A 6 -22.71 6.42 9.86
C LYS A 6 -22.82 7.04 8.46
N PRO A 7 -21.73 7.58 7.89
CA PRO A 7 -21.74 8.02 6.49
C PRO A 7 -21.99 6.82 5.56
N LYS A 8 -22.96 6.94 4.64
CA LYS A 8 -23.31 5.90 3.64
C LYS A 8 -22.30 5.79 2.48
N SER A 9 -21.32 6.69 2.41
CA SER A 9 -20.38 6.83 1.29
C SER A 9 -18.99 7.22 1.82
N PRO A 10 -17.91 6.72 1.20
CA PRO A 10 -16.53 7.08 1.55
C PRO A 10 -16.17 8.55 1.23
N SER A 11 -17.03 9.30 0.52
CA SER A 11 -16.77 10.69 0.11
C SER A 11 -16.58 11.69 1.25
N LYS A 12 -16.87 11.32 2.50
CA LYS A 12 -16.60 12.12 3.71
C LYS A 12 -15.47 11.55 4.57
N GLY A 13 -14.74 10.56 4.07
CA GLY A 13 -13.58 9.99 4.72
C GLY A 13 -12.35 10.89 4.63
N ALA A 14 -11.33 10.55 5.41
CA ALA A 14 -10.04 11.23 5.37
C ALA A 14 -8.91 10.19 5.43
N TRP A 15 -7.80 10.51 4.78
CA TRP A 15 -6.55 9.78 4.96
C TRP A 15 -5.94 10.11 6.31
N ILE A 16 -5.65 9.08 7.10
CA ILE A 16 -4.97 9.20 8.40
C ILE A 16 -3.62 8.51 8.28
N LYS A 17 -2.54 9.19 8.68
CA LYS A 17 -1.20 8.60 8.68
C LYS A 17 -1.14 7.45 9.69
N ALA A 18 -0.60 6.31 9.25
CA ALA A 18 -0.32 5.16 10.09
C ALA A 18 1.15 5.14 10.53
N CYS A 19 1.45 4.40 11.61
CA CYS A 19 2.79 4.17 12.15
C CYS A 19 3.53 3.05 11.39
N GLY A 20 3.67 3.20 10.07
CA GLY A 20 4.23 2.15 9.20
C GLY A 20 5.68 1.79 9.54
N ASP A 21 6.50 2.79 9.88
CA ASP A 21 7.92 2.61 10.21
C ASP A 21 8.10 1.89 11.55
N GLU A 22 7.37 2.34 12.57
CA GLU A 22 7.42 1.75 13.91
C GLU A 22 6.91 0.31 13.88
N PHE A 23 5.85 0.05 13.10
CA PHE A 23 5.31 -1.28 12.92
C PHE A 23 6.31 -2.23 12.27
N LEU A 24 6.86 -1.89 11.09
CA LEU A 24 7.79 -2.77 10.37
C LEU A 24 9.10 -2.97 11.14
N THR A 25 9.58 -1.94 11.83
CA THR A 25 10.73 -2.04 12.74
C THR A 25 10.45 -3.04 13.87
N ALA A 26 9.28 -2.97 14.51
CA ALA A 26 8.92 -3.89 15.58
C ALA A 26 8.76 -5.33 15.07
N VAL A 27 8.14 -5.50 13.90
CA VAL A 27 7.96 -6.81 13.25
C VAL A 27 9.32 -7.47 12.99
N ILE A 28 10.25 -6.77 12.34
CA ILE A 28 11.59 -7.30 12.05
C ILE A 28 12.37 -7.58 13.33
N LYS A 29 12.25 -6.72 14.34
CA LYS A 29 12.92 -6.93 15.62
C LYS A 29 12.45 -8.21 16.32
N VAL A 30 11.16 -8.54 16.23
CA VAL A 30 10.56 -9.68 16.94
C VAL A 30 10.67 -10.97 16.12
N LEU A 31 10.48 -10.89 14.81
CA LEU A 31 10.34 -12.06 13.94
C LEU A 31 11.53 -12.29 13.00
N GLY A 32 12.49 -11.36 12.95
CA GLY A 32 13.65 -11.41 12.07
C GLY A 32 13.42 -10.79 10.69
N ASN A 33 14.47 -10.78 9.87
CA ASN A 33 14.46 -10.16 8.54
C ASN A 33 13.96 -11.11 7.43
N ASP A 34 13.94 -12.42 7.64
CA ASP A 34 13.54 -13.42 6.64
C ASP A 34 12.04 -13.71 6.72
N LEU A 35 11.23 -12.65 6.52
CA LEU A 35 9.78 -12.76 6.52
C LEU A 35 9.25 -12.81 5.09
N PRO A 36 8.37 -13.77 4.75
CA PRO A 36 7.77 -13.87 3.42
C PRO A 36 6.65 -12.84 3.25
N LEU A 37 6.98 -11.55 3.36
CA LEU A 37 6.05 -10.44 3.16
C LEU A 37 6.06 -10.01 1.69
N ILE A 38 4.87 -9.91 1.11
CA ILE A 38 4.64 -9.32 -0.20
C ILE A 38 3.73 -8.12 0.01
N VAL A 39 4.11 -6.97 -0.56
CA VAL A 39 3.29 -5.77 -0.54
C VAL A 39 2.34 -5.82 -1.71
N GLU A 40 1.04 -5.80 -1.43
CA GLU A 40 0.02 -5.48 -2.43
C GLU A 40 0.04 -3.96 -2.62
N ASP A 41 0.74 -3.52 -3.66
CA ASP A 41 0.93 -2.12 -4.03
C ASP A 41 0.30 -1.84 -5.41
N LEU A 42 -0.99 -2.12 -5.55
CA LEU A 42 -1.78 -1.76 -6.74
C LEU A 42 -2.72 -0.59 -6.42
N GLY A 43 -3.22 0.09 -7.46
CA GLY A 43 -4.18 1.19 -7.31
C GLY A 43 -3.55 2.53 -6.92
N HIS A 44 -4.17 3.26 -5.98
CA HIS A 44 -3.73 4.61 -5.59
C HIS A 44 -2.62 4.56 -4.55
N LEU A 45 -1.42 4.94 -4.97
CA LEU A 45 -0.23 4.96 -4.13
C LEU A 45 0.39 6.35 -4.09
N THR A 46 1.03 6.65 -2.97
CA THR A 46 1.82 7.87 -2.81
C THR A 46 3.30 7.53 -2.75
N LYS A 47 4.17 8.51 -2.96
CA LYS A 47 5.63 8.32 -2.87
C LYS A 47 6.05 7.71 -1.53
N GLU A 48 5.38 8.12 -0.44
CA GLU A 48 5.69 7.62 0.91
C GLU A 48 5.42 6.12 1.07
N VAL A 49 4.52 5.53 0.28
CA VAL A 49 4.30 4.07 0.28
C VAL A 49 5.50 3.36 -0.33
N PHE A 50 5.98 3.85 -1.48
CA PHE A 50 7.17 3.29 -2.13
C PHE A 50 8.42 3.47 -1.28
N ASP A 51 8.62 4.65 -0.68
CA ASP A 51 9.74 4.91 0.21
C ASP A 51 9.75 3.95 1.42
N LEU A 52 8.57 3.65 2.00
CA LEU A 52 8.44 2.70 3.09
C LEU A 52 8.73 1.26 2.64
N ARG A 53 8.14 0.81 1.52
CA ARG A 53 8.40 -0.51 0.95
C ARG A 53 9.89 -0.73 0.70
N ASP A 54 10.53 0.23 0.03
CA ASP A 54 11.93 0.16 -0.37
C ASP A 54 12.87 0.21 0.84
N LYS A 55 12.54 1.01 1.87
CA LYS A 55 13.29 1.06 3.14
C LYS A 55 13.40 -0.32 3.80
N TYR A 56 12.34 -1.12 3.74
CA TYR A 56 12.29 -2.44 4.35
C TYR A 56 12.58 -3.59 3.36
N GLY A 57 12.96 -3.27 2.12
CA GLY A 57 13.31 -4.26 1.10
C GLY A 57 12.15 -5.18 0.73
N LEU A 58 10.91 -4.72 0.88
CA LEU A 58 9.73 -5.56 0.63
C LEU A 58 9.45 -5.66 -0.86
N ILE A 59 9.02 -6.85 -1.30
CA ILE A 59 8.71 -7.11 -2.72
C ILE A 59 7.27 -6.67 -2.99
N GLY A 60 7.10 -5.80 -4.00
CA GLY A 60 5.80 -5.37 -4.50
C GLY A 60 5.23 -6.27 -5.60
N MET A 61 4.13 -5.84 -6.22
CA MET A 61 3.39 -6.55 -7.25
C MET A 61 3.34 -5.77 -8.56
N ARG A 62 3.37 -6.50 -9.68
CA ARG A 62 3.02 -5.97 -11.00
C ARG A 62 2.04 -6.92 -11.67
N ALA A 63 0.85 -6.44 -12.00
CA ALA A 63 -0.19 -7.24 -12.65
C ALA A 63 -0.22 -6.92 -14.15
N LEU A 64 0.20 -7.88 -14.97
CA LEU A 64 0.32 -7.72 -16.43
C LEU A 64 -1.00 -7.30 -17.11
N HIS A 65 -2.15 -7.73 -16.57
CA HIS A 65 -3.46 -7.34 -17.09
C HIS A 65 -3.67 -5.81 -17.08
N PHE A 66 -2.99 -5.08 -16.19
CA PHE A 66 -3.06 -3.62 -16.12
C PHE A 66 -2.09 -2.90 -17.05
N ALA A 67 -1.18 -3.61 -17.73
CA ALA A 67 -0.14 -2.98 -18.56
C ALA A 67 -0.70 -2.32 -19.83
N PHE A 68 -1.76 -2.87 -20.43
CA PHE A 68 -2.14 -2.55 -21.82
C PHE A 68 -3.32 -1.57 -21.98
N GLY A 69 -3.84 -1.00 -20.89
CA GLY A 69 -5.06 -0.17 -20.92
C GLY A 69 -4.85 1.34 -21.08
N SER A 70 -3.61 1.83 -21.07
CA SER A 70 -3.32 3.26 -20.92
C SER A 70 -2.27 3.79 -21.92
N ASP A 71 -1.00 3.82 -21.52
CA ASP A 71 0.10 4.58 -22.14
C ASP A 71 1.39 3.72 -22.17
N PRO A 72 2.27 3.85 -23.18
CA PRO A 72 3.60 3.24 -23.17
C PRO A 72 4.45 3.44 -21.90
N ASN A 73 4.22 4.48 -21.10
CA ASN A 73 4.92 4.70 -19.82
C ASN A 73 4.15 4.14 -18.60
N ASN A 74 3.20 3.25 -18.81
CA ASN A 74 2.47 2.61 -17.73
C ASN A 74 3.45 1.87 -16.81
N PRO A 75 3.42 2.10 -15.48
CA PRO A 75 4.33 1.44 -14.54
C PRO A 75 4.22 -0.09 -14.51
N TYR A 76 3.16 -0.66 -15.09
CA TYR A 76 2.99 -2.11 -15.25
C TYR A 76 3.56 -2.67 -16.57
N LEU A 77 3.97 -1.81 -17.51
CA LEU A 77 4.56 -2.19 -18.80
C LEU A 77 6.10 -2.27 -18.74
#